data_AF-A0A239TKJ1-F1
#
_entry.id   AF-A0A239TKJ1-F1
#
_cell.length_a   1.000
_cell.length_b   1.000
_cell.length_c   1.000
_cell.angle_alpha   90.00
_cell.angle_beta   90.00
_cell.angle_gamma   90.00
#
_symmetry.space_group_name_H-M   'P 1'
#
loop_
_entity.id
_entity.type
_entity.pdbx_description
1 polymer ?
#
loop_
_entity_poly.entity_id
_entity_poly.type
_entity_poly.pdbx_seq_one_letter_code
_entity_poly.pdbx_strand_id
1 'polypeptide(L)'
;MDYIKTLNISFNYCEQWHIQQAKLRNLYNKKYEIQNALNTDDKQYKKNWLKDLDDIRFPIFYLIENFGYLFLTVSFFVGIIYTLIEGFYGTLDPIFIYYFNKKQEVFFLMFIVLITSIVIIGHCIIIDKTYNKDLKIFHKFKEEAVVNLPILCKLIENEENIFYRLEKEMYVKCIIPQKYWEVSNVLKNYILDCRANNLTDAINLYEYELVLKRQTQLIEEQTRAARETEKYSKIAAEESKRAADNAGLAVFFSFMAYYEASKKRK
;
A
#
# COMPACT_ATOMS: atom_id res chain seq x y z
N MET A 1 51.89 -11.89 -14.09
CA MET A 1 50.86 -12.12 -13.05
C MET A 1 49.70 -12.81 -13.75
N ASP A 2 49.24 -13.95 -13.24
CA ASP A 2 48.23 -14.77 -13.92
C ASP A 2 46.91 -13.99 -14.08
N TYR A 3 46.38 -13.92 -15.31
CA TYR A 3 45.19 -13.11 -15.65
C TYR A 3 43.98 -13.54 -14.81
N ILE A 4 43.80 -14.84 -14.64
CA ILE A 4 42.72 -15.44 -13.83
C ILE A 4 42.84 -15.02 -12.36
N LYS A 5 44.07 -15.01 -11.82
CA LYS A 5 44.32 -14.58 -10.45
C LYS A 5 43.99 -13.11 -10.25
N THR A 6 44.34 -12.26 -11.20
CA THR A 6 44.07 -10.81 -11.16
C THR A 6 42.58 -10.51 -11.26
N LEU A 7 41.86 -11.26 -12.09
CA LEU A 7 40.41 -11.17 -12.24
C LEU A 7 39.68 -11.59 -10.95
N ASN A 8 40.09 -12.70 -10.32
CA ASN A 8 39.51 -13.14 -9.05
C ASN A 8 39.74 -12.13 -7.92
N ILE A 9 40.93 -11.52 -7.86
CA ILE A 9 41.21 -10.43 -6.91
C ILE A 9 40.28 -9.24 -7.16
N SER A 10 40.07 -8.88 -8.42
CA SER A 10 39.19 -7.77 -8.81
C SER A 10 37.73 -8.03 -8.42
N PHE A 11 37.23 -9.25 -8.61
CA PHE A 11 35.88 -9.62 -8.15
C PHE A 11 35.74 -9.56 -6.63
N ASN A 12 36.73 -10.02 -5.87
CA ASN A 12 36.72 -9.93 -4.41
C ASN A 12 36.70 -8.47 -3.93
N TYR A 13 37.48 -7.60 -4.58
CA TYR A 13 37.45 -6.17 -4.30
C TYR A 13 36.07 -5.54 -4.57
N CYS A 14 35.43 -5.88 -5.68
CA CYS A 14 34.09 -5.39 -5.99
C CYS A 14 33.05 -5.92 -4.98
N GLU A 15 33.16 -7.18 -4.56
CA GLU A 15 32.30 -7.77 -3.53
C GLU A 15 32.44 -7.06 -2.18
N GLN A 16 33.67 -6.78 -1.74
CA GLN A 16 33.93 -6.00 -0.54
C GLN A 16 33.35 -4.58 -0.65
N TRP A 17 33.43 -3.97 -1.83
CA TRP A 17 32.88 -2.63 -2.07
C TRP A 17 31.36 -2.63 -1.94
N HIS A 18 30.68 -3.63 -2.51
CA HIS A 18 29.24 -3.83 -2.34
C HIS A 18 28.83 -3.98 -0.87
N ILE A 19 29.54 -4.84 -0.13
CA ILE A 19 29.27 -5.08 1.30
C ILE A 19 29.44 -3.77 2.09
N GLN A 20 30.50 -3.03 1.81
CA GLN A 20 30.79 -1.78 2.50
C GLN A 20 29.78 -0.68 2.16
N GLN A 21 29.37 -0.57 0.90
CA GLN A 21 28.33 0.36 0.45
C GLN A 21 26.98 0.05 1.12
N ALA A 22 26.59 -1.23 1.18
CA ALA A 22 25.36 -1.65 1.84
C ALA A 22 25.40 -1.36 3.36
N LYS A 23 26.55 -1.59 4.00
CA LYS A 23 26.76 -1.27 5.42
C LYS A 23 26.61 0.23 5.69
N LEU A 24 27.24 1.09 4.87
CA LEU A 24 27.09 2.54 4.97
C LEU A 24 25.65 2.98 4.76
N ARG A 25 24.95 2.45 3.74
CA ARG A 25 23.54 2.75 3.50
C ARG A 25 22.66 2.43 4.71
N ASN A 26 22.88 1.29 5.35
CA ASN A 26 22.15 0.90 6.56
C ASN A 26 22.42 1.85 7.74
N LEU A 27 23.67 2.30 7.92
CA LEU A 27 24.01 3.26 8.97
C LEU A 27 23.40 4.64 8.71
N TYR A 28 23.41 5.09 7.46
CA TYR A 28 22.76 6.33 7.04
C TYR A 28 21.24 6.30 7.24
N ASN A 29 20.58 5.19 6.90
CA ASN A 29 19.16 5.00 7.15
C ASN A 29 18.84 5.09 8.66
N LYS A 30 19.63 4.41 9.52
CA LYS A 30 19.47 4.49 10.98
C LYS A 30 19.69 5.91 11.50
N LYS A 31 20.67 6.65 10.96
CA LYS A 31 20.90 8.05 11.32
C LYS A 31 19.68 8.91 10.98
N TYR A 32 19.10 8.71 9.79
CA TYR A 32 17.89 9.40 9.35
C TYR A 32 16.68 9.08 10.23
N GLU A 33 16.47 7.81 10.60
CA GLU A 33 15.42 7.39 11.53
C GLU A 33 15.56 8.07 12.89
N ILE A 34 16.76 8.08 13.45
CA ILE A 34 17.06 8.75 14.72
C ILE A 34 16.80 10.26 14.61
N GLN A 35 17.29 10.91 13.55
CA GLN A 35 17.08 12.35 13.35
C GLN A 35 15.60 12.70 13.19
N ASN A 36 14.83 11.88 12.46
CA ASN A 36 13.39 12.07 12.32
C ASN A 36 12.68 11.95 13.66
N ALA A 37 13.02 10.95 14.47
CA ALA A 37 12.43 10.78 15.80
C ALA A 37 12.77 11.95 16.74
N LEU A 38 14.01 12.47 16.67
CA LEU A 38 14.42 13.64 17.44
C LEU A 38 13.64 14.90 17.04
N ASN A 39 13.46 15.11 15.74
CA ASN A 39 12.75 16.25 15.16
C ASN A 39 11.22 16.15 15.27
N THR A 40 10.68 14.96 15.53
CA THR A 40 9.24 14.76 15.73
C THR A 40 8.85 15.23 17.13
N ASP A 41 7.96 16.23 17.20
CA ASP A 41 7.34 16.69 18.44
C ASP A 41 6.17 15.77 18.86
N ASP A 42 5.69 15.90 20.09
CA ASP A 42 4.65 15.02 20.62
C ASP A 42 3.32 15.15 19.86
N LYS A 43 3.05 16.35 19.30
CA LYS A 43 1.86 16.62 18.48
C LYS A 43 1.91 15.87 17.16
N GLN A 44 3.05 15.90 16.49
CA GLN A 44 3.29 15.20 15.23
C GLN A 44 3.37 13.69 15.46
N TYR A 45 3.99 13.24 16.56
CA TYR A 45 3.96 11.84 16.97
C TYR A 45 2.53 11.35 17.16
N LYS A 46 1.69 12.09 17.91
CA LYS A 46 0.28 11.76 18.10
C LYS A 46 -0.47 11.67 16.77
N LYS A 47 -0.23 12.61 15.86
CA LYS A 47 -0.87 12.61 14.53
C LYS A 47 -0.48 11.39 13.70
N ASN A 48 0.79 11.01 13.73
CA ASN A 48 1.28 9.82 13.01
C ASN A 48 0.74 8.53 13.65
N TRP A 49 0.80 8.43 14.98
CA TRP A 49 0.26 7.29 15.73
C TRP A 49 -1.25 7.09 15.49
N LEU A 50 -2.02 8.18 15.46
CA LEU A 50 -3.44 8.13 15.11
C LEU A 50 -3.67 7.74 13.64
N LYS A 51 -2.81 8.17 12.71
CA LYS A 51 -2.90 7.79 11.30
C LYS A 51 -2.61 6.29 11.11
N ASP A 52 -1.67 5.73 11.85
CA ASP A 52 -1.39 4.29 11.81
C ASP A 52 -2.53 3.47 12.45
N LEU A 53 -3.30 4.07 13.36
CA LEU A 53 -4.56 3.52 13.87
C LEU A 53 -5.73 3.70 12.91
N ASP A 54 -5.63 4.54 11.88
CA ASP A 54 -6.72 4.71 10.92
C ASP A 54 -6.96 3.43 10.10
N ASP A 55 -5.96 2.55 9.95
CA ASP A 55 -6.14 1.18 9.45
C ASP A 55 -6.92 0.28 10.44
N ILE A 56 -6.91 0.63 11.72
CA ILE A 56 -7.66 -0.03 12.81
C ILE A 56 -8.97 0.71 13.10
N ARG A 57 -9.39 1.72 12.31
CA ARG A 57 -10.77 2.28 12.38
C ARG A 57 -11.86 1.28 12.01
N PHE A 58 -11.47 0.13 11.45
CA PHE A 58 -12.37 -0.92 10.99
C PHE A 58 -13.39 -1.37 12.05
N PRO A 59 -13.09 -1.60 13.35
CA PRO A 59 -14.08 -2.11 14.30
C PRO A 59 -15.17 -1.09 14.65
N ILE A 60 -14.85 0.20 14.75
CA ILE A 60 -15.84 1.24 15.12
C ILE A 60 -16.71 1.58 13.91
N PHE A 61 -16.13 1.74 12.72
CA PHE A 61 -16.91 1.92 11.49
C PHE A 61 -17.74 0.67 11.17
N TYR A 62 -17.20 -0.53 11.37
CA TYR A 62 -17.94 -1.78 11.23
C TYR A 62 -19.06 -1.92 12.28
N LEU A 63 -18.86 -1.44 13.51
CA LEU A 63 -19.93 -1.39 14.53
C LEU A 63 -21.04 -0.40 14.16
N ILE A 64 -20.68 0.75 13.56
CA ILE A 64 -21.63 1.76 13.09
C ILE A 64 -22.38 1.27 11.84
N GLU A 65 -21.68 0.69 10.87
CA GLU A 65 -22.28 0.13 9.65
C GLU A 65 -23.18 -1.08 9.94
N ASN A 66 -22.78 -1.94 10.88
CA ASN A 66 -23.58 -3.10 11.29
C ASN A 66 -24.51 -2.80 12.48
N PHE A 67 -24.63 -1.54 12.92
CA PHE A 67 -25.52 -1.17 14.01
C PHE A 67 -26.97 -1.59 13.73
N GLY A 68 -27.40 -1.51 12.46
CA GLY A 68 -28.71 -2.00 12.03
C GLY A 68 -28.90 -3.52 12.22
N TYR A 69 -27.90 -4.32 11.89
CA TYR A 69 -27.93 -5.78 12.09
C TYR A 69 -27.86 -6.16 13.56
N LEU A 70 -27.06 -5.43 14.35
CA LEU A 70 -26.92 -5.63 15.79
C LEU A 70 -28.23 -5.26 16.51
N PHE A 71 -28.89 -4.17 16.11
CA PHE A 71 -30.22 -3.81 16.57
C PHE A 71 -31.27 -4.86 16.20
N LEU A 72 -31.28 -5.33 14.94
CA LEU A 72 -32.23 -6.37 14.47
C LEU A 72 -32.08 -7.68 15.23
N THR A 73 -30.85 -8.16 15.44
CA THR A 73 -30.58 -9.41 16.16
C THR A 73 -30.99 -9.31 17.62
N VAL A 74 -30.66 -8.21 18.31
CA VAL A 74 -31.02 -8.02 19.72
C VAL A 74 -32.55 -7.85 19.86
N SER A 75 -33.22 -7.13 18.95
CA SER A 75 -34.68 -7.04 18.90
C SER A 75 -35.35 -8.40 18.67
N PHE A 76 -34.77 -9.26 17.83
CA PHE A 76 -35.28 -10.61 17.59
C PHE A 76 -35.20 -11.49 18.86
N PHE A 77 -34.09 -11.45 19.58
CA PHE A 77 -33.95 -12.20 20.84
C PHE A 77 -34.91 -11.70 21.93
N VAL A 78 -35.12 -10.38 22.03
CA VAL A 78 -36.11 -9.83 22.97
C VAL A 78 -37.53 -10.20 22.58
N GLY A 79 -37.86 -10.20 21.28
CA GLY A 79 -39.14 -10.70 20.79
C GLY A 79 -39.39 -12.16 21.20
N ILE A 80 -38.37 -13.02 21.07
CA ILE A 80 -38.44 -14.42 21.51
C ILE A 80 -38.69 -14.51 23.02
N ILE A 81 -37.92 -13.78 23.83
CA ILE A 81 -38.09 -13.76 25.30
C ILE A 81 -39.50 -13.29 25.67
N TYR A 82 -40.01 -12.27 25.00
CA TYR A 82 -41.35 -11.73 25.22
C TYR A 82 -42.44 -12.77 24.88
N THR A 83 -42.33 -13.43 23.72
CA THR A 83 -43.27 -14.52 23.34
C THR A 83 -43.23 -15.70 24.30
N LEU A 84 -42.06 -16.01 24.88
CA LEU A 84 -41.93 -17.03 25.90
C LEU A 84 -42.66 -16.61 27.19
N ILE A 85 -42.48 -15.36 27.63
CA ILE A 85 -43.15 -14.82 28.82
C ILE A 85 -44.67 -14.81 28.64
N GLU A 86 -45.20 -14.33 27.51
CA GLU A 86 -46.65 -14.37 27.22
C GLU A 86 -47.18 -15.82 27.18
N GLY A 87 -46.40 -16.75 26.63
CA GLY A 87 -46.73 -18.18 26.62
C GLY A 87 -46.82 -18.82 28.01
N PHE A 88 -46.09 -18.31 29.00
CA PHE A 88 -46.11 -18.81 30.38
C PHE A 88 -47.16 -18.14 31.27
N TYR A 89 -47.50 -16.86 31.06
CA TYR A 89 -48.34 -16.09 31.98
C TYR A 89 -49.78 -15.82 31.49
N GLY A 90 -50.13 -16.19 30.27
CA GLY A 90 -51.47 -15.98 29.72
C GLY A 90 -51.73 -14.53 29.27
N THR A 91 -52.69 -14.36 28.36
CA THR A 91 -52.92 -13.13 27.59
C THR A 91 -53.09 -11.88 28.47
N LEU A 92 -52.13 -10.98 28.38
CA LEU A 92 -52.23 -9.62 28.92
C LEU A 92 -53.25 -8.81 28.10
N ASP A 93 -53.93 -7.87 28.76
CA ASP A 93 -54.94 -7.00 28.14
C ASP A 93 -54.31 -6.15 26.99
N PRO A 94 -54.87 -6.12 25.76
CA PRO A 94 -54.23 -5.49 24.59
C PRO A 94 -53.83 -4.02 24.75
N ILE A 95 -54.58 -3.26 25.57
CA ILE A 95 -54.26 -1.86 25.87
C ILE A 95 -53.03 -1.77 26.78
N PHE A 96 -52.91 -2.71 27.73
CA PHE A 96 -51.74 -2.82 28.59
C PHE A 96 -50.52 -3.25 27.76
N ILE A 97 -50.68 -4.23 26.87
CA ILE A 97 -49.63 -4.65 25.91
C ILE A 97 -49.16 -3.47 25.05
N TYR A 98 -50.06 -2.65 24.51
CA TYR A 98 -49.68 -1.51 23.66
C TYR A 98 -48.89 -0.42 24.42
N TYR A 99 -49.33 -0.02 25.62
CA TYR A 99 -48.61 0.97 26.42
C TYR A 99 -47.34 0.41 27.07
N PHE A 100 -47.32 -0.88 27.39
CA PHE A 100 -46.15 -1.57 27.94
C PHE A 100 -45.09 -1.80 26.86
N ASN A 101 -45.47 -2.24 25.65
CA ASN A 101 -44.58 -2.37 24.49
C ASN A 101 -44.01 -1.02 24.06
N LYS A 102 -44.84 0.03 23.96
CA LYS A 102 -44.33 1.36 23.57
C LYS A 102 -43.35 1.96 24.59
N LYS A 103 -43.52 1.66 25.89
CA LYS A 103 -42.54 2.05 26.92
C LYS A 103 -41.32 1.13 26.91
N GLN A 104 -41.49 -0.18 26.75
CA GLN A 104 -40.41 -1.16 26.67
C GLN A 104 -39.50 -0.94 25.46
N GLU A 105 -40.04 -0.60 24.30
CA GLU A 105 -39.25 -0.25 23.11
C GLU A 105 -38.31 0.93 23.39
N VAL A 106 -38.80 1.96 24.08
CA VAL A 106 -37.99 3.12 24.48
C VAL A 106 -36.92 2.72 25.51
N PHE A 107 -37.29 1.93 26.53
CA PHE A 107 -36.33 1.43 27.52
C PHE A 107 -35.27 0.51 26.90
N PHE A 108 -35.65 -0.31 25.93
CA PHE A 108 -34.77 -1.23 25.23
C PHE A 108 -33.81 -0.48 24.31
N LEU A 109 -34.30 0.53 23.58
CA LEU A 109 -33.47 1.38 22.75
C LEU A 109 -32.50 2.20 23.62
N MET A 110 -32.93 2.69 24.78
CA MET A 110 -32.05 3.29 25.78
C MET A 110 -30.99 2.32 26.30
N PHE A 111 -31.35 1.05 26.53
CA PHE A 111 -30.42 0.02 26.98
C PHE A 111 -29.37 -0.33 25.92
N ILE A 112 -29.75 -0.44 24.65
CA ILE A 112 -28.81 -0.63 23.53
C ILE A 112 -27.87 0.57 23.43
N VAL A 113 -28.39 1.80 23.48
CA VAL A 113 -27.56 3.02 23.47
C VAL A 113 -26.60 3.07 24.66
N LEU A 114 -27.04 2.62 25.84
CA LEU A 114 -26.19 2.52 27.02
C LEU A 114 -25.06 1.51 26.82
N ILE A 115 -25.36 0.30 26.34
CA ILE A 115 -24.35 -0.74 26.10
C ILE A 115 -23.35 -0.29 25.03
N THR A 116 -23.81 0.27 23.91
CA THR A 116 -22.91 0.75 22.86
C THR A 116 -22.05 1.90 23.36
N SER A 117 -22.60 2.81 24.17
CA SER A 117 -21.82 3.87 24.81
C SER A 117 -20.73 3.29 25.72
N ILE A 118 -21.05 2.27 26.53
CA ILE A 118 -20.08 1.59 27.40
C ILE A 118 -18.95 0.94 26.58
N VAL A 119 -19.29 0.26 25.47
CA VAL A 119 -18.31 -0.38 24.57
C VAL A 119 -17.40 0.67 23.92
N ILE A 120 -17.97 1.78 23.43
CA ILE A 120 -17.21 2.89 22.83
C ILE A 120 -16.26 3.50 23.86
N ILE A 121 -16.76 3.80 25.07
CA ILE A 121 -15.95 4.36 26.16
C ILE A 121 -14.82 3.40 26.54
N GLY A 122 -15.11 2.10 26.66
CA GLY A 122 -14.11 1.07 26.95
C GLY A 122 -13.01 1.03 25.88
N HIS A 123 -13.39 1.10 24.60
CA HIS A 123 -12.43 1.15 23.50
C HIS A 123 -11.57 2.43 23.53
N CYS A 124 -12.17 3.59 23.82
CA CYS A 124 -11.44 4.85 23.98
C CYS A 124 -10.41 4.78 25.11
N ILE A 125 -10.75 4.16 26.24
CA ILE A 125 -9.82 3.97 27.38
C ILE A 125 -8.65 3.08 26.99
N ILE A 126 -8.89 2.00 26.22
CA ILE A 126 -7.82 1.10 25.76
C ILE A 126 -6.87 1.82 24.80
N ILE A 127 -7.41 2.59 23.84
CA ILE A 127 -6.60 3.41 22.93
C ILE A 127 -5.74 4.40 23.73
N ASP A 128 -6.33 5.13 24.67
CA ASP A 128 -5.60 6.15 25.45
C ASP A 128 -4.49 5.52 26.30
N LYS A 129 -4.76 4.35 26.93
CA LYS A 129 -3.74 3.59 27.67
C LYS A 129 -2.61 3.12 26.76
N THR A 130 -2.92 2.71 25.53
CA THR A 130 -1.93 2.25 24.55
C THR A 130 -1.08 3.41 24.06
N TYR A 131 -1.71 4.54 23.70
CA TYR A 131 -1.02 5.78 23.34
C TYR A 131 -0.04 6.22 24.42
N ASN A 132 -0.49 6.29 25.68
CA ASN A 132 0.34 6.73 26.80
C ASN A 132 1.52 5.79 27.06
N LYS A 133 1.37 4.49 26.78
CA LYS A 133 2.46 3.52 26.85
C LYS A 133 3.48 3.75 25.72
N ASP A 134 3.02 3.90 24.49
CA ASP A 134 3.87 4.10 23.32
C ASP A 134 4.59 5.44 23.37
N LEU A 135 3.92 6.49 23.85
CA LEU A 135 4.52 7.81 24.07
C LEU A 135 5.69 7.74 25.06
N LYS A 136 5.57 6.98 26.15
CA LYS A 136 6.69 6.77 27.09
C LYS A 136 7.87 6.05 26.44
N ILE A 137 7.61 5.06 25.59
CA ILE A 137 8.64 4.36 24.83
C ILE A 137 9.32 5.31 23.85
N PHE A 138 8.55 6.16 23.16
CA PHE A 138 9.06 7.16 22.25
C PHE A 138 9.96 8.18 22.95
N HIS A 139 9.57 8.70 24.12
CA HIS A 139 10.44 9.60 24.89
C HIS A 139 11.73 8.93 25.32
N LYS A 140 11.66 7.70 25.84
CA LYS A 140 12.87 6.93 26.20
C LYS A 140 13.78 6.72 24.99
N PHE A 141 13.20 6.41 23.83
CA PHE A 141 13.94 6.31 22.58
C PHE A 141 14.61 7.65 22.19
N LYS A 142 13.93 8.79 22.35
CA LYS A 142 14.53 10.11 22.10
C LYS A 142 15.71 10.39 23.02
N GLU A 143 15.62 10.05 24.30
CA GLU A 143 16.73 10.21 25.25
C GLU A 143 17.93 9.34 24.86
N GLU A 144 17.70 8.06 24.56
CA GLU A 144 18.75 7.15 24.09
C GLU A 144 19.34 7.59 22.73
N ALA A 145 18.51 8.13 21.84
CA ALA A 145 18.91 8.65 20.54
C ALA A 145 19.88 9.83 20.65
N VAL A 146 19.66 10.77 21.59
CA VAL A 146 20.58 11.90 21.81
C VAL A 146 21.97 11.40 22.20
N VAL A 147 22.05 10.35 23.03
CA VAL A 147 23.32 9.77 23.48
C VAL A 147 23.99 8.94 22.37
N ASN A 148 23.22 8.19 21.60
CA ASN A 148 23.73 7.26 20.59
C ASN A 148 24.04 7.91 19.24
N LEU A 149 23.42 9.06 18.91
CA LEU A 149 23.62 9.74 17.62
C LEU A 149 25.09 10.14 17.38
N PRO A 150 25.84 10.72 18.33
CA PRO A 150 27.27 10.99 18.16
C PRO A 150 28.10 9.73 17.93
N ILE A 151 27.76 8.63 18.61
CA ILE A 151 28.46 7.33 18.46
C ILE A 151 28.22 6.80 17.04
N LEU A 152 26.98 6.87 16.56
CA LEU A 152 26.63 6.48 15.20
C LEU A 152 27.34 7.35 14.15
N CYS A 153 27.46 8.66 14.38
CA CYS A 153 28.18 9.56 13.46
C CYS A 153 29.66 9.19 13.36
N LYS A 154 30.33 8.93 14.50
CA LYS A 154 31.73 8.44 14.49
C LYS A 154 31.88 7.08 13.78
N LEU A 155 30.88 6.21 13.93
CA LEU A 155 30.89 4.91 13.26
C LEU A 155 30.74 5.09 11.75
N ILE A 156 29.85 5.98 11.28
CA ILE A 156 29.73 6.33 9.87
C ILE A 156 31.05 6.89 9.33
N GLU A 157 31.67 7.86 10.00
CA GLU A 157 32.97 8.43 9.58
C GLU A 157 34.06 7.36 9.44
N ASN A 158 34.13 6.42 10.38
CA ASN A 158 35.08 5.30 10.30
C ASN A 158 34.81 4.39 9.10
N GLU A 159 33.55 4.03 8.85
CA GLU A 159 33.17 3.17 7.74
C GLU A 159 33.33 3.88 6.37
N GLU A 160 33.16 5.20 6.32
CA GLU A 160 33.43 6.02 5.14
C GLU A 160 34.92 6.04 4.83
N ASN A 161 35.77 6.24 5.84
CA ASN A 161 37.23 6.17 5.65
C ASN A 161 37.68 4.81 5.12
N ILE A 162 37.07 3.72 5.61
CA ILE A 162 37.31 2.36 5.09
C ILE A 162 36.85 2.24 3.63
N PHE A 163 35.66 2.75 3.32
CA PHE A 163 35.09 2.74 1.97
C PHE A 163 35.96 3.52 0.98
N TYR A 164 36.37 4.75 1.30
CA TYR A 164 37.24 5.55 0.44
C TYR A 164 38.62 4.92 0.23
N ARG A 165 39.18 4.29 1.28
CA ARG A 165 40.43 3.54 1.13
C ARG A 165 40.24 2.36 0.18
N LEU A 166 39.14 1.63 0.31
CA LEU A 166 38.81 0.50 -0.56
C LEU A 166 38.64 0.96 -2.01
N GLU A 167 37.89 2.03 -2.27
CA GLU A 167 37.74 2.60 -3.62
C GLU A 167 39.09 2.99 -4.23
N LYS A 168 39.93 3.67 -3.46
CA LYS A 168 41.28 4.03 -3.90
C LYS A 168 42.12 2.80 -4.28
N GLU A 169 42.04 1.73 -3.49
CA GLU A 169 42.71 0.46 -3.84
C GLU A 169 42.13 -0.17 -5.11
N MET A 170 40.81 -0.11 -5.30
CA MET A 170 40.15 -0.63 -6.49
C MET A 170 40.61 0.09 -7.76
N TYR A 171 40.72 1.42 -7.74
CA TYR A 171 41.24 2.15 -8.91
C TYR A 171 42.64 1.71 -9.35
N VAL A 172 43.46 1.20 -8.41
CA VAL A 172 44.85 0.79 -8.70
C VAL A 172 44.93 -0.70 -9.04
N LYS A 173 44.15 -1.55 -8.37
CA LYS A 173 44.32 -3.01 -8.39
C LYS A 173 43.22 -3.76 -9.15
N CYS A 174 42.08 -3.13 -9.39
CA CYS A 174 40.93 -3.76 -10.04
C CYS A 174 41.02 -3.60 -11.56
N ILE A 175 40.93 -4.70 -12.30
CA ILE A 175 40.86 -4.67 -13.77
C ILE A 175 39.44 -4.48 -14.31
N ILE A 176 38.42 -4.59 -13.44
CA ILE A 176 37.02 -4.37 -13.81
C ILE A 176 36.80 -2.86 -13.89
N PRO A 177 36.30 -2.31 -15.01
CA PRO A 177 36.03 -0.88 -15.12
C PRO A 177 34.97 -0.43 -14.09
N GLN A 178 35.11 0.79 -13.57
CA GLN A 178 34.25 1.33 -12.52
C GLN A 178 32.75 1.24 -12.84
N LYS A 179 32.38 1.49 -14.11
CA LYS A 179 31.00 1.35 -14.62
C LYS A 179 30.36 0.00 -14.25
N TYR A 180 31.16 -1.05 -14.10
CA TYR A 180 30.71 -2.42 -13.87
C TYR A 180 30.96 -2.94 -12.47
N TRP A 181 31.49 -2.13 -11.54
CA TRP A 181 31.68 -2.57 -10.15
C TRP A 181 30.36 -3.00 -9.53
N GLU A 182 29.28 -2.25 -9.78
CA GLU A 182 27.95 -2.58 -9.26
C GLU A 182 27.40 -3.93 -9.75
N VAL A 183 27.83 -4.37 -10.93
CA VAL A 183 27.35 -5.59 -11.58
C VAL A 183 28.43 -6.66 -11.66
N SER A 184 29.50 -6.53 -10.88
CA SER A 184 30.63 -7.46 -10.88
C SER A 184 30.21 -8.90 -10.62
N ASN A 185 29.20 -9.13 -9.78
CA ASN A 185 28.68 -10.47 -9.49
C ASN A 185 28.00 -11.10 -10.71
N VAL A 186 27.30 -10.28 -11.52
CA VAL A 186 26.70 -10.74 -12.78
C VAL A 186 27.79 -11.14 -13.77
N LEU A 187 28.81 -10.30 -13.91
CA LEU A 187 29.96 -10.59 -14.79
C LEU A 187 30.71 -11.86 -14.35
N LYS A 188 30.91 -12.03 -13.03
CA LYS A 188 31.50 -13.23 -12.44
C LYS A 188 30.69 -14.47 -12.80
N ASN A 189 29.37 -14.40 -12.68
CA ASN A 189 28.49 -15.52 -13.00
C ASN A 189 28.53 -15.89 -14.48
N TYR A 190 28.57 -14.94 -15.41
CA TYR A 190 28.74 -15.28 -16.84
C TYR A 190 30.01 -16.07 -17.11
N ILE A 191 31.09 -15.79 -16.38
CA ILE A 191 32.36 -16.51 -16.51
C ILE A 191 32.30 -17.89 -15.83
N LEU A 192 31.73 -17.97 -14.62
CA LEU A 192 31.58 -19.22 -13.88
C LEU A 192 30.63 -20.21 -14.58
N ASP A 193 29.57 -19.69 -15.22
CA ASP A 193 28.59 -20.47 -15.97
C ASP A 193 29.05 -20.80 -17.40
N CYS A 194 30.31 -20.48 -17.74
CA CYS A 194 30.89 -20.68 -19.08
C CYS A 194 30.11 -19.97 -20.21
N ARG A 195 29.33 -18.94 -19.91
CA ARG A 195 28.64 -18.09 -20.89
C ARG A 195 29.58 -17.05 -21.52
N ALA A 196 30.67 -16.74 -20.83
CA ALA A 196 31.73 -15.86 -21.27
C ALA A 196 33.10 -16.46 -20.94
N ASN A 197 34.07 -16.36 -21.85
CA ASN A 197 35.40 -16.94 -21.64
C ASN A 197 36.34 -16.01 -20.87
N ASN A 198 36.05 -14.71 -20.86
CA ASN A 198 36.87 -13.69 -20.23
C ASN A 198 36.00 -12.49 -19.80
N LEU A 199 36.61 -11.52 -19.10
CA LEU A 199 35.93 -10.31 -18.63
C LEU A 199 35.33 -9.47 -19.77
N THR A 200 36.02 -9.34 -20.90
CA THR A 200 35.52 -8.58 -22.06
C THR A 200 34.26 -9.23 -22.64
N ASP A 201 34.27 -10.55 -22.80
CA ASP A 201 33.09 -11.31 -23.26
C ASP A 201 31.92 -11.14 -22.29
N ALA A 202 32.19 -11.19 -20.98
CA ALA A 202 31.17 -11.02 -19.95
C ALA A 202 30.56 -9.61 -19.99
N ILE A 203 31.38 -8.57 -20.19
CA ILE A 203 30.93 -7.18 -20.34
C ILE A 203 30.10 -7.03 -21.61
N ASN A 204 30.54 -7.59 -22.74
CA ASN A 204 29.81 -7.53 -24.00
C ASN A 204 28.44 -8.21 -23.90
N LEU A 205 28.41 -9.38 -23.25
CA LEU A 205 27.17 -10.11 -23.00
C LEU A 205 26.22 -9.29 -22.10
N TYR A 206 26.73 -8.68 -21.03
CA TYR A 206 25.96 -7.81 -20.16
C TYR A 206 25.34 -6.61 -20.91
N GLU A 207 26.14 -5.90 -21.70
CA GLU A 207 25.70 -4.74 -22.49
C GLU A 207 24.65 -5.15 -23.54
N TYR A 208 24.85 -6.30 -24.19
CA TYR A 208 23.88 -6.84 -25.13
C TYR A 208 22.53 -7.15 -24.46
N GLU A 209 22.55 -7.80 -23.27
CA GLU A 209 21.33 -8.05 -22.49
C GLU A 209 20.63 -6.76 -22.05
N LEU A 210 21.38 -5.71 -21.69
CA LEU A 210 20.81 -4.40 -21.38
C LEU A 210 20.09 -3.77 -22.59
N VAL A 211 20.70 -3.84 -23.78
CA VAL A 211 20.09 -3.35 -25.01
C VAL A 211 18.81 -4.11 -25.33
N LEU A 212 18.84 -5.44 -25.25
CA LEU A 212 17.65 -6.28 -25.45
C LEU A 212 16.54 -5.92 -24.48
N LYS A 213 16.85 -5.79 -23.19
CA LYS A 213 15.85 -5.43 -22.17
C LYS A 213 15.18 -4.09 -22.48
N ARG A 214 15.97 -3.08 -22.89
CA ARG A 214 15.45 -1.76 -23.28
C ARG A 214 14.56 -1.85 -24.52
N GLN A 215 14.96 -2.64 -25.53
CA GLN A 215 14.15 -2.86 -26.72
C GLN A 215 12.82 -3.56 -26.39
N THR A 216 12.84 -4.57 -25.54
CA THR A 216 11.62 -5.25 -25.09
C THR A 216 10.67 -4.30 -24.37
N GLN A 217 11.17 -3.46 -23.47
CA GLN A 217 10.35 -2.45 -22.78
C GLN A 217 9.70 -1.48 -23.76
N LEU A 218 10.46 -0.97 -24.74
CA LEU A 218 9.92 -0.08 -25.78
C LEU A 218 8.85 -0.79 -26.63
N ILE A 219 9.06 -2.05 -26.98
CA ILE A 219 8.07 -2.86 -27.70
C ILE A 219 6.81 -3.04 -26.84
N GLU A 220 6.94 -3.36 -25.55
CA GLU A 220 5.80 -3.50 -24.65
C GLU A 220 4.99 -2.19 -24.53
N GLU A 221 5.68 -1.05 -24.40
CA GLU A 221 5.05 0.27 -24.38
C GLU A 221 4.30 0.58 -25.69
N GLN A 222 4.95 0.34 -26.84
CA GLN A 222 4.32 0.49 -28.15
C GLN A 222 3.12 -0.44 -28.33
N THR A 223 3.22 -1.68 -27.84
CA THR A 223 2.14 -2.66 -27.93
C THR A 223 0.96 -2.26 -27.04
N ARG A 224 1.22 -1.71 -25.84
CA ARG A 224 0.18 -1.15 -24.97
C ARG A 224 -0.51 0.03 -25.64
N ALA A 225 0.26 0.98 -26.18
CA ALA A 225 -0.28 2.14 -26.89
C ALA A 225 -1.10 1.72 -28.12
N ALA A 226 -0.65 0.71 -28.88
CA ALA A 226 -1.40 0.17 -30.01
C ALA A 226 -2.72 -0.48 -29.58
N ARG A 227 -2.73 -1.26 -28.49
CA ARG A 227 -3.96 -1.85 -27.92
C ARG A 227 -4.94 -0.79 -27.42
N GLU A 228 -4.43 0.26 -26.78
CA GLU A 228 -5.26 1.40 -26.37
C GLU A 228 -5.87 2.10 -27.58
N THR A 229 -5.07 2.36 -28.61
CA THR A 229 -5.53 2.98 -29.87
C THR A 229 -6.56 2.10 -30.59
N GLU A 230 -6.37 0.79 -30.64
CA GLU A 230 -7.35 -0.15 -31.19
C GLU A 230 -8.67 -0.11 -30.39
N LYS A 231 -8.58 -0.07 -29.05
CA LYS A 231 -9.75 0.05 -28.18
C LYS A 231 -10.50 1.36 -28.43
N TYR A 232 -9.80 2.50 -28.53
CA TYR A 232 -10.41 3.78 -28.87
C TYR A 232 -11.03 3.77 -30.27
N SER A 233 -10.40 3.11 -31.24
CA SER A 233 -10.92 2.99 -32.61
C SER A 233 -12.19 2.13 -32.66
N LYS A 234 -12.26 1.03 -31.89
CA LYS A 234 -13.49 0.22 -31.76
C LYS A 234 -14.62 1.00 -31.09
N ILE A 235 -14.33 1.77 -30.04
CA ILE A 235 -15.32 2.64 -29.39
C ILE A 235 -15.83 3.69 -30.38
N ALA A 236 -14.94 4.36 -31.12
CA ALA A 236 -15.33 5.36 -32.12
C ALA A 236 -16.18 4.75 -33.26
N ALA A 237 -15.92 3.51 -33.68
CA ALA A 237 -16.71 2.81 -34.68
C ALA A 237 -18.10 2.41 -34.15
N GLU A 238 -18.21 1.95 -32.91
CA GLU A 238 -19.50 1.66 -32.26
C GLU A 238 -20.32 2.93 -32.04
N GLU A 239 -19.68 4.03 -31.63
CA GLU A 239 -20.32 5.35 -31.48
C GLU A 239 -20.82 5.87 -32.83
N SER A 240 -20.02 5.73 -33.89
CA SER A 240 -20.41 6.09 -35.25
C SER A 240 -21.57 5.25 -35.76
N LYS A 241 -21.61 3.95 -35.44
CA LYS A 241 -22.74 3.08 -35.74
C LYS A 241 -24.01 3.51 -35.00
N ARG A 242 -23.92 3.80 -33.69
CA ARG A 242 -25.06 4.32 -32.91
C ARG A 242 -25.56 5.66 -33.46
N ALA A 243 -24.64 6.54 -33.87
CA ALA A 243 -25.00 7.81 -34.50
C ALA A 243 -25.72 7.63 -35.84
N ALA A 244 -25.26 6.68 -36.67
CA ALA A 244 -25.92 6.33 -37.93
C ALA A 244 -27.32 5.71 -37.70
N ASP A 245 -27.46 4.81 -36.73
CA ASP A 245 -28.74 4.19 -36.37
C ASP A 245 -29.73 5.26 -35.86
N ASN A 246 -29.28 6.20 -35.03
CA ASN A 246 -30.07 7.32 -34.54
C ASN A 246 -30.49 8.27 -35.68
N ALA A 247 -29.61 8.54 -36.64
CA ALA A 247 -29.94 9.32 -37.83
C ALA A 247 -30.99 8.61 -38.69
N GLY A 248 -30.87 7.29 -38.87
CA GLY A 248 -31.87 6.47 -39.57
C GLY A 248 -33.25 6.52 -38.91
N LEU A 249 -33.30 6.44 -37.57
CA LEU A 249 -34.54 6.56 -36.80
C LEU A 249 -35.16 7.96 -36.90
N ALA A 250 -34.36 9.02 -36.88
CA ALA A 250 -34.86 10.39 -37.04
C ALA A 250 -35.52 10.61 -38.42
N VAL A 251 -34.94 10.04 -39.48
CA VAL A 251 -35.53 10.05 -40.83
C VAL A 251 -36.85 9.27 -40.85
N PHE A 252 -36.91 8.11 -40.21
CA PHE A 252 -38.14 7.31 -40.09
C PHE A 252 -39.25 8.08 -39.34
N PHE A 253 -38.95 8.71 -38.21
CA PHE A 253 -39.93 9.51 -37.47
C PHE A 253 -40.40 10.73 -38.26
N SER A 254 -39.50 11.37 -39.00
CA SER A 254 -39.86 12.49 -39.90
C SER A 254 -40.79 12.03 -41.03
N PHE A 255 -40.54 10.86 -41.61
CA PHE A 255 -41.42 10.25 -42.61
C PHE A 255 -42.78 9.87 -42.04
N MET A 256 -42.82 9.27 -40.85
CA MET A 256 -44.07 8.93 -40.14
C MET A 256 -44.90 10.17 -39.82
N ALA A 257 -44.27 11.25 -39.35
CA ALA A 257 -44.93 12.52 -39.10
C ALA A 257 -45.50 13.13 -40.40
N TYR A 258 -44.76 13.06 -41.50
CA TYR A 258 -45.24 13.50 -42.82
C TYR A 258 -46.45 12.66 -43.29
N TYR A 259 -46.38 11.34 -43.13
CA TYR A 259 -47.47 10.44 -43.49
C TYR A 259 -48.74 10.72 -42.67
N GLU A 260 -48.63 10.90 -41.34
CA GLU A 260 -49.76 11.28 -40.49
C GLU A 260 -50.35 12.65 -40.86
N ALA A 261 -49.49 13.64 -41.15
CA ALA A 261 -49.95 14.95 -41.59
C ALA A 261 -50.69 14.87 -42.94
N SER A 262 -50.27 14.00 -43.85
CA SER A 262 -50.94 13.77 -45.14
C SER A 262 -52.30 13.08 -44.99
N LYS A 263 -52.47 12.22 -43.99
CA LYS A 263 -53.75 11.56 -43.66
C LYS A 263 -54.81 12.56 -43.17
N LYS A 264 -54.42 13.59 -42.42
CA LYS A 264 -55.32 14.62 -41.89
C LYS A 264 -55.81 15.64 -42.94
N ARG A 265 -55.27 15.60 -44.17
CA ARG A 265 -55.65 16.49 -45.28
C ARG A 265 -56.59 15.83 -46.30
N LYS A 266 -57.02 14.58 -46.06
CA LYS A 266 -58.10 13.90 -46.77
C LYS A 266 -59.32 13.81 -45.87
#